data_AF-A0A7K3WCW5-F1
#
_entry.id   AF-A0A7K3WCW5-F1
#
_cell.length_a   1.000
_cell.length_b   1.000
_cell.length_c   1.000
_cell.angle_alpha   90.00
_cell.angle_beta   90.00
_cell.angle_gamma   90.00
#
_symmetry.space_group_name_H-M   'P 1'
#
loop_
_entity.id
_entity.type
_entity.pdbx_description
1 polymer ?
#
loop_
_entity_poly.entity_id
_entity_poly.type
_entity_poly.pdbx_seq_one_letter_code
_entity_poly.pdbx_strand_id
1 'polypeptide(L)'
;MSLLDRLRRRLVPPPEAVRTVLAASPDPYERVLAVATLDPDGWLVATSRGLREVPAAVGAADAAALPVLRWHEVGRATWKASAAGGGSVTVVPLTEVEPGVQTRGAAVRHLLTDAGQLPAVLRRRVDETVVASQRHPLPTGGSVLLVARRVPGQPAREWSVVFDDDADRADPEAREAARARLAAAVEAEDPTR
;
A
#
# COMPACT_ATOMS: atom_id res chain seq x y z
N MET A 1 25.60 10.42 6.64
CA MET A 1 25.47 9.32 5.65
C MET A 1 26.08 9.74 4.34
N SER A 2 27.05 8.99 3.82
CA SER A 2 27.78 9.34 2.60
C SER A 2 27.02 8.96 1.33
N LEU A 3 27.20 9.74 0.26
CA LEU A 3 26.72 9.44 -1.09
C LEU A 3 27.25 8.08 -1.61
N LEU A 4 28.43 7.66 -1.14
CA LEU A 4 29.06 6.39 -1.50
C LEU A 4 28.32 5.17 -0.92
N ASP A 5 27.75 5.28 0.27
CA ASP A 5 26.98 4.19 0.89
C ASP A 5 25.66 3.94 0.14
N ARG A 6 25.04 5.02 -0.37
CA ARG A 6 23.84 4.92 -1.22
C ARG A 6 24.14 4.25 -2.56
N LEU A 7 25.29 4.55 -3.15
CA LEU A 7 25.71 3.95 -4.43
C LEU A 7 26.09 2.47 -4.27
N ARG A 8 26.81 2.11 -3.20
CA ARG A 8 27.17 0.71 -2.92
C ARG A 8 25.94 -0.17 -2.63
N ARG A 9 24.96 0.32 -1.85
CA ARG A 9 23.69 -0.41 -1.63
C ARG A 9 22.88 -0.61 -2.90
N ARG A 10 23.01 0.28 -3.89
CA ARG A 10 22.34 0.18 -5.19
C ARG A 10 22.94 -0.89 -6.12
N LEU A 11 24.14 -1.37 -5.80
CA LEU A 11 24.91 -2.31 -6.60
C LEU A 11 24.95 -3.74 -6.01
N VAL A 12 24.42 -3.95 -4.81
CA VAL A 12 24.27 -5.30 -4.26
C VAL A 12 23.07 -5.96 -4.95
N PRO A 13 23.28 -7.07 -5.68
CA PRO A 13 22.17 -7.78 -6.29
C PRO A 13 21.19 -8.23 -5.20
N PRO A 14 19.88 -8.20 -5.46
CA PRO A 14 18.90 -8.62 -4.47
C PRO A 14 19.19 -10.06 -4.00
N PRO A 15 18.92 -10.36 -2.71
CA PRO A 15 19.08 -11.70 -2.15
C PRO A 15 18.41 -12.77 -3.01
N GLU A 16 18.93 -14.00 -2.97
CA GLU A 16 18.44 -15.09 -3.83
C GLU A 16 16.93 -15.33 -3.66
N ALA A 17 16.43 -15.37 -2.43
CA ALA A 17 15.00 -15.49 -2.16
C ALA A 17 14.16 -14.39 -2.83
N VAL A 18 14.62 -13.13 -2.81
CA VAL A 18 13.94 -12.01 -3.48
C VAL A 18 13.92 -12.21 -4.99
N ARG A 19 15.02 -12.73 -5.58
CA ARG A 19 15.07 -13.06 -7.00
C ARG A 19 14.14 -14.21 -7.36
N THR A 20 14.06 -15.25 -6.53
CA THR A 20 13.14 -16.38 -6.71
C THR A 20 11.68 -15.91 -6.71
N VAL A 21 11.30 -15.04 -5.75
CA VAL A 21 9.94 -14.46 -5.70
C VAL A 21 9.64 -13.59 -6.91
N LEU A 22 10.60 -12.78 -7.37
CA LEU A 22 10.42 -11.94 -8.54
C LEU A 22 10.33 -12.77 -9.83
N ALA A 23 11.12 -13.85 -9.96
CA ALA A 23 11.04 -14.77 -11.10
C ALA A 23 9.72 -15.55 -11.14
N ALA A 24 9.12 -15.81 -9.98
CA ALA A 24 7.81 -16.45 -9.85
C ALA A 24 6.64 -15.47 -9.99
N SER A 25 6.89 -14.17 -10.21
CA SER A 25 5.84 -13.18 -10.35
C SER A 25 4.99 -13.43 -11.59
N PRO A 26 3.65 -13.31 -11.51
CA PRO A 26 2.78 -13.38 -12.69
C PRO A 26 2.95 -12.16 -13.62
N ASP A 27 3.64 -11.10 -13.17
CA ASP A 27 3.97 -9.95 -14.01
C ASP A 27 5.46 -9.97 -14.37
N PRO A 28 5.82 -10.22 -15.65
CA PRO A 28 7.21 -10.29 -16.09
C PRO A 28 7.95 -8.94 -16.00
N TYR A 29 7.22 -7.84 -15.77
CA TYR A 29 7.77 -6.50 -15.64
C TYR A 29 7.79 -6.02 -14.18
N GLU A 30 7.53 -6.89 -13.20
CA GLU A 30 7.68 -6.54 -11.79
C GLU A 30 9.15 -6.20 -11.48
N ARG A 31 9.40 -5.00 -10.97
CA ARG A 31 10.76 -4.52 -10.66
C ARG A 31 10.91 -4.23 -9.17
N VAL A 32 12.04 -4.63 -8.59
CA VAL A 32 12.44 -4.23 -7.24
C VAL A 32 12.81 -2.74 -7.24
N LEU A 33 12.24 -1.99 -6.30
CA LEU A 33 12.51 -0.56 -6.12
C LEU A 33 13.31 -0.30 -4.85
N ALA A 34 13.02 -1.04 -3.78
CA ALA A 34 13.77 -1.03 -2.53
C ALA A 34 13.63 -2.36 -1.80
N VAL A 35 14.65 -2.68 -1.00
CA VAL A 35 14.68 -3.84 -0.11
C VAL A 35 15.03 -3.34 1.29
N ALA A 36 14.34 -3.86 2.29
CA ALA A 36 14.69 -3.73 3.70
C ALA A 36 14.80 -5.13 4.33
N THR A 37 15.63 -5.24 5.35
CA THR A 37 15.84 -6.50 6.08
C THR A 37 14.90 -6.57 7.27
N LEU A 38 14.12 -7.65 7.37
CA LEU A 38 13.20 -7.91 8.48
C LEU A 38 13.94 -8.45 9.70
N ASP A 39 13.33 -8.28 10.87
CA ASP A 39 13.70 -8.93 12.14
C ASP A 39 12.62 -9.98 12.49
N PRO A 40 12.95 -11.26 12.75
CA PRO A 40 14.30 -11.83 12.85
C PRO A 40 14.96 -12.17 11.51
N ASP A 41 14.20 -12.47 10.47
CA ASP A 41 14.74 -12.92 9.18
C ASP A 41 13.81 -12.59 8.02
N GLY A 42 14.39 -12.48 6.81
CA GLY A 42 13.68 -12.19 5.57
C GLY A 42 13.78 -10.73 5.14
N TRP A 43 12.94 -10.36 4.17
CA TRP A 43 12.97 -9.04 3.54
C TRP A 43 11.59 -8.47 3.31
N LEU A 44 11.49 -7.16 3.49
CA LEU A 44 10.35 -6.37 3.03
C LEU A 44 10.74 -5.66 1.74
N VAL A 45 10.08 -6.01 0.65
CA VAL A 45 10.44 -5.60 -0.71
C VAL A 45 9.36 -4.69 -1.27
N ALA A 46 9.74 -3.47 -1.64
CA ALA A 46 8.90 -2.59 -2.44
C ALA A 46 9.16 -2.86 -3.93
N THR A 47 8.13 -3.22 -4.66
CA THR A 47 8.18 -3.49 -6.11
C THR A 47 7.37 -2.46 -6.90
N SER A 48 7.40 -2.53 -8.23
CA SER A 48 6.50 -1.73 -9.08
C SER A 48 5.02 -2.04 -8.82
N ARG A 49 4.67 -3.23 -8.31
CA ARG A 49 3.28 -3.65 -8.05
C ARG A 49 2.79 -3.32 -6.64
N GLY A 50 3.66 -3.44 -5.65
CA GLY A 50 3.26 -3.30 -4.25
C GLY A 50 4.37 -3.63 -3.26
N LEU A 51 3.95 -3.92 -2.04
CA LEU A 51 4.80 -4.40 -0.96
C LEU A 51 4.72 -5.92 -0.85
N ARG A 52 5.86 -6.59 -0.72
CA ARG A 52 5.95 -8.04 -0.52
C ARG A 52 6.81 -8.34 0.69
N GLU A 53 6.35 -9.29 1.50
CA GLU A 53 7.18 -9.95 2.49
C GLU A 53 7.81 -11.20 1.86
N VAL A 54 9.12 -11.32 1.95
CA VAL A 54 9.90 -12.42 1.39
C VAL A 54 10.64 -13.12 2.52
N PRO A 55 10.27 -14.37 2.87
CA PRO A 55 10.98 -15.15 3.86
C PRO A 55 12.44 -15.41 3.47
N ALA A 56 13.32 -15.60 4.46
CA ALA A 56 14.73 -15.95 4.25
C ALA A 56 14.92 -17.21 3.39
N ALA A 57 14.05 -18.20 3.61
CA ALA A 57 13.97 -19.43 2.84
C ALA A 57 12.58 -19.53 2.19
N VAL A 58 12.53 -19.57 0.87
CA VAL A 58 11.30 -19.76 0.09
C VAL A 58 11.58 -20.68 -1.08
N GLY A 59 10.80 -21.75 -1.22
CA GLY A 59 10.86 -22.64 -2.37
C GLY A 59 10.24 -21.99 -3.61
N ALA A 60 10.61 -22.44 -4.80
CA ALA A 60 10.06 -21.91 -6.05
C ALA A 60 8.53 -22.05 -6.15
N ALA A 61 7.97 -23.13 -5.60
CA ALA A 61 6.52 -23.35 -5.58
C ALA A 61 5.79 -22.34 -4.68
N ASP A 62 6.33 -22.05 -3.50
CA ASP A 62 5.74 -21.13 -2.53
C ASP A 62 5.92 -19.66 -2.94
N ALA A 63 6.98 -19.37 -3.69
CA ALA A 63 7.33 -18.04 -4.15
C ALA A 63 6.21 -17.37 -4.98
N ALA A 64 5.51 -18.15 -5.82
CA ALA A 64 4.39 -17.67 -6.61
C ALA A 64 3.14 -17.36 -5.77
N ALA A 65 2.98 -18.05 -4.63
CA ALA A 65 1.83 -17.90 -3.73
C ALA A 65 1.98 -16.73 -2.75
N LEU A 66 3.16 -16.13 -2.63
CA LEU A 66 3.38 -15.02 -1.72
C LEU A 66 2.54 -13.80 -2.13
N PRO A 67 1.75 -13.23 -1.20
CA PRO A 67 0.88 -12.12 -1.50
C PRO A 67 1.68 -10.86 -1.83
N VAL A 68 1.09 -9.99 -2.63
CA VAL A 68 1.55 -8.63 -2.86
C VAL A 68 0.48 -7.67 -2.39
N LEU A 69 0.80 -6.83 -1.41
CA LEU A 69 -0.06 -5.72 -1.01
C LEU A 69 0.11 -4.59 -2.02
N ARG A 70 -0.86 -4.41 -2.90
CA ARG A 70 -0.76 -3.47 -4.01
C ARG A 70 -0.72 -2.05 -3.49
N TRP A 71 -0.09 -1.15 -4.25
CA TRP A 71 0.06 0.25 -3.79
C TRP A 71 -1.28 0.95 -3.53
N HIS A 72 -2.33 0.65 -4.31
CA HIS A 72 -3.67 1.21 -4.09
C HIS A 72 -4.39 0.60 -2.88
N GLU A 73 -4.00 -0.61 -2.45
CA GLU A 73 -4.53 -1.27 -1.26
C GLU A 73 -3.83 -0.76 0.02
N VAL A 74 -2.78 0.07 -0.08
CA VAL A 74 -2.16 0.68 1.10
C VAL A 74 -2.98 1.90 1.54
N GLY A 75 -3.77 1.73 2.60
CA GLY A 75 -4.62 2.78 3.17
C GLY A 75 -3.85 3.81 3.98
N ARG A 76 -2.95 3.32 4.83
CA ARG A 76 -2.04 4.16 5.61
C ARG A 76 -0.73 3.42 5.78
N ALA A 77 0.37 4.16 5.77
CA ALA A 77 1.64 3.63 6.23
C ALA A 77 2.33 4.64 7.15
N THR A 78 2.90 4.15 8.24
CA THR A 78 3.67 4.96 9.19
C THR A 78 5.06 4.36 9.36
N TRP A 79 6.04 5.24 9.51
CA TRP A 79 7.44 4.88 9.70
C TRP A 79 7.93 5.38 11.06
N LYS A 80 8.64 4.53 11.79
CA LYS A 80 9.38 4.89 13.00
C LYS A 80 10.83 4.47 12.86
N ALA A 81 11.74 5.43 12.78
CA ALA A 81 13.17 5.17 12.66
C ALA A 81 13.76 4.63 13.98
N SER A 82 14.80 3.81 13.86
CA SER A 82 15.70 3.43 14.95
C SER A 82 17.07 4.09 14.76
N ALA A 83 17.81 4.32 15.85
CA ALA A 83 19.16 4.89 15.81
C ALA A 83 20.16 4.02 15.03
N ALA A 84 19.90 2.71 14.93
CA ALA A 84 20.77 1.74 14.24
C ALA A 84 20.51 1.61 12.73
N GLY A 85 19.74 2.52 12.11
CA GLY A 85 19.42 2.46 10.67
C GLY A 85 18.27 1.53 10.29
N GLY A 86 17.78 0.74 11.24
CA GLY A 86 16.52 0.00 11.17
C GLY A 86 15.30 0.84 11.58
N GLY A 87 14.27 0.18 12.08
CA GLY A 87 13.05 0.82 12.58
C GLY A 87 11.84 -0.10 12.52
N SER A 88 10.65 0.50 12.44
CA SER A 88 9.43 -0.25 12.15
C SER A 88 8.55 0.49 11.17
N VAL A 89 8.00 -0.26 10.21
CA VAL A 89 6.94 0.22 9.33
C VAL A 89 5.63 -0.43 9.75
N THR A 90 4.57 0.36 9.87
CA THR A 90 3.22 -0.14 10.10
C THR A 90 2.37 0.21 8.90
N VAL A 91 1.76 -0.80 8.29
CA VAL A 91 0.91 -0.66 7.11
C VAL A 91 -0.51 -1.07 7.48
N VAL A 92 -1.47 -0.24 7.11
CA VAL A 92 -2.90 -0.52 7.25
C VAL A 92 -3.43 -0.77 5.84
N PRO A 93 -3.74 -2.04 5.49
CA PRO A 93 -4.32 -2.35 4.20
C PRO A 93 -5.77 -1.86 4.10
N LEU A 94 -6.23 -1.61 2.90
CA LEU A 94 -7.62 -1.41 2.55
C LEU A 94 -8.16 -2.70 1.97
N THR A 95 -9.34 -3.10 2.43
CA THR A 95 -10.05 -4.25 1.90
C THR A 95 -11.39 -3.77 1.36
N GLU A 96 -11.68 -4.10 0.12
CA GLU A 96 -13.02 -3.89 -0.43
C GLU A 96 -14.00 -4.86 0.23
N VAL A 97 -15.03 -4.32 0.87
CA VAL A 97 -16.08 -5.10 1.52
C VAL A 97 -17.33 -5.19 0.64
N GLU A 98 -17.52 -4.19 -0.21
CA GLU A 98 -18.58 -4.07 -1.20
C GLU A 98 -18.04 -3.22 -2.35
N PRO A 99 -18.59 -3.31 -3.57
CA PRO A 99 -18.16 -2.50 -4.71
C PRO A 99 -18.04 -1.01 -4.37
N GLY A 100 -16.81 -0.47 -4.42
CA GLY A 100 -16.50 0.94 -4.13
C GLY A 100 -16.47 1.31 -2.63
N VAL A 101 -16.68 0.37 -1.72
CA VAL A 101 -16.60 0.58 -0.27
C VAL A 101 -15.44 -0.22 0.30
N GLN A 102 -14.49 0.49 0.90
CA GLN A 102 -13.30 -0.07 1.50
C GLN A 102 -13.31 0.12 3.02
N THR A 103 -12.79 -0.87 3.73
CA THR A 103 -12.50 -0.75 5.16
C THR A 103 -11.00 -0.86 5.42
N ARG A 104 -10.56 -0.34 6.57
CA ARG A 104 -9.19 -0.49 7.04
C ARG A 104 -9.03 -1.87 7.65
N GLY A 105 -8.16 -2.69 7.09
CA GLY A 105 -7.77 -3.96 7.67
C GLY A 105 -6.89 -3.80 8.92
N ALA A 106 -6.50 -4.92 9.50
CA ALA A 106 -5.62 -4.94 10.65
C ALA A 106 -4.26 -4.30 10.33
N ALA A 107 -3.76 -3.47 11.24
CA ALA A 107 -2.44 -2.85 11.10
C ALA A 107 -1.35 -3.93 11.19
N VAL A 108 -0.58 -4.09 10.12
CA VAL A 108 0.56 -5.01 10.06
C VAL A 108 1.84 -4.24 10.36
N ARG A 109 2.57 -4.67 11.40
CA ARG A 109 3.82 -4.05 11.81
C ARG A 109 5.00 -4.93 11.42
N HIS A 110 5.93 -4.36 10.66
CA HIS A 110 7.18 -5.00 10.29
C HIS A 110 8.34 -4.33 11.03
N LEU A 111 9.16 -5.13 11.72
CA LEU A 111 10.39 -4.69 12.36
C LEU A 111 11.54 -4.85 11.36
N LEU A 112 12.37 -3.83 11.23
CA LEU A 112 13.46 -3.80 10.25
C LEU A 112 14.79 -3.60 10.98
N THR A 113 15.76 -4.48 10.70
CA THR A 113 17.16 -4.31 11.11
C THR A 113 17.87 -3.30 10.22
N ASP A 114 17.50 -3.25 8.93
CA ASP A 114 17.97 -2.24 7.98
C ASP A 114 16.81 -1.78 7.08
N ALA A 115 16.45 -0.49 7.16
CA ALA A 115 15.34 0.06 6.39
C ALA A 115 15.70 0.38 4.92
N GLY A 116 17.00 0.47 4.59
CA GLY A 116 17.44 0.79 3.23
C GLY A 116 16.84 2.09 2.69
N GLN A 117 16.21 2.01 1.51
CA GLN A 117 15.44 3.11 0.90
C GLN A 117 13.93 2.89 1.00
N LEU A 118 13.49 1.86 1.73
CA LEU A 118 12.09 1.46 1.81
C LEU A 118 11.18 2.61 2.27
N PRO A 119 11.50 3.39 3.34
CA PRO A 119 10.61 4.45 3.79
C PRO A 119 10.36 5.53 2.73
N ALA A 120 11.39 5.92 1.98
CA ALA A 120 11.28 6.93 0.93
C ALA A 120 10.48 6.42 -0.27
N VAL A 121 10.73 5.18 -0.70
CA VAL A 121 10.00 4.55 -1.83
C VAL A 121 8.55 4.30 -1.46
N LEU A 122 8.28 3.77 -0.26
CA LEU A 122 6.94 3.53 0.25
C LEU A 122 6.12 4.81 0.26
N ARG A 123 6.64 5.89 0.88
CA ARG A 123 5.95 7.18 0.89
C ARG A 123 5.65 7.66 -0.51
N ARG A 124 6.66 7.70 -1.39
CA ARG A 124 6.49 8.14 -2.77
C ARG A 124 5.44 7.33 -3.51
N ARG A 125 5.43 6.00 -3.38
CA ARG A 125 4.49 5.13 -4.08
C ARG A 125 3.07 5.29 -3.58
N VAL A 126 2.87 5.35 -2.26
CA VAL A 126 1.54 5.60 -1.69
C VAL A 126 1.02 6.95 -2.14
N ASP A 127 1.84 8.00 -2.07
CA ASP A 127 1.47 9.36 -2.51
C ASP A 127 1.15 9.39 -4.01
N GLU A 128 1.90 8.68 -4.86
CA GLU A 128 1.64 8.57 -6.31
C GLU A 128 0.32 7.87 -6.65
N THR A 129 -0.21 7.02 -5.76
CA THR A 129 -1.50 6.37 -5.99
C THR A 129 -2.68 7.28 -5.68
N VAL A 130 -2.56 8.20 -4.73
CA VAL A 130 -3.67 9.04 -4.28
C VAL A 130 -3.78 10.27 -5.17
N VAL A 131 -4.86 10.39 -5.93
CA VAL A 131 -5.12 11.53 -6.81
C VAL A 131 -5.95 12.60 -6.12
N ALA A 132 -6.98 12.17 -5.40
CA ALA A 132 -7.84 13.03 -4.62
C ALA A 132 -8.22 12.33 -3.32
N SER A 133 -8.40 13.13 -2.27
CA SER A 133 -8.83 12.67 -0.96
C SER A 133 -9.75 13.73 -0.37
N GLN A 134 -10.99 13.36 -0.06
CA GLN A 134 -12.01 14.26 0.45
C GLN A 134 -12.67 13.65 1.67
N ARG A 135 -12.59 14.34 2.81
CA ARG A 135 -13.28 13.93 4.03
C ARG A 135 -14.60 14.67 4.14
N HIS A 136 -15.69 13.93 4.35
CA HIS A 136 -17.04 14.47 4.51
C HIS A 136 -17.62 14.03 5.86
N PRO A 137 -18.25 14.94 6.63
CA PRO A 137 -18.97 14.54 7.84
C PRO A 137 -20.22 13.74 7.49
N LEU A 138 -20.57 12.79 8.35
CA LEU A 138 -21.79 11.99 8.25
C LEU A 138 -22.88 12.56 9.18
N PRO A 139 -24.17 12.37 8.86
CA PRO A 139 -25.28 12.82 9.72
C PRO A 139 -25.24 12.24 11.13
N THR A 140 -24.69 11.04 11.27
CA THR A 140 -24.58 10.25 12.51
C THR A 140 -23.49 10.73 13.47
N GLY A 141 -22.69 11.72 13.08
CA GLY A 141 -21.62 12.29 13.92
C GLY A 141 -20.19 11.77 13.61
N GLY A 142 -20.04 10.87 12.63
CA GLY A 142 -18.76 10.40 12.13
C GLY A 142 -18.28 11.10 10.84
N SER A 143 -17.29 10.51 10.17
CA SER A 143 -16.85 10.99 8.86
C SER A 143 -16.46 9.87 7.91
N VAL A 144 -16.57 10.18 6.63
CA VAL A 144 -16.19 9.30 5.53
C VAL A 144 -15.10 9.95 4.69
N LEU A 145 -14.16 9.14 4.23
CA LEU A 145 -13.09 9.56 3.34
C LEU A 145 -13.36 8.98 1.94
N LEU A 146 -13.57 9.87 0.98
CA LEU A 146 -13.61 9.53 -0.44
C LEU A 146 -12.19 9.65 -0.98
N VAL A 147 -11.67 8.56 -1.55
CA VAL A 147 -10.30 8.52 -2.09
C VAL A 147 -10.35 8.11 -3.55
N ALA A 148 -9.81 8.95 -4.42
CA ALA A 148 -9.57 8.60 -5.81
C ALA A 148 -8.15 8.07 -5.95
N ARG A 149 -7.99 6.85 -6.45
CA ARG A 149 -6.69 6.20 -6.65
C ARG A 149 -6.42 5.84 -8.10
N ARG A 150 -5.15 5.93 -8.50
CA ARG A 150 -4.65 5.35 -9.75
C ARG A 150 -4.40 3.87 -9.56
N VAL A 151 -5.10 3.06 -10.34
CA VAL A 151 -4.82 1.63 -10.44
C VAL A 151 -3.94 1.38 -11.66
N PRO A 152 -2.75 0.77 -11.48
CA PRO A 152 -1.91 0.39 -12.62
C PRO A 152 -2.69 -0.47 -13.63
N GLY A 153 -2.64 -0.08 -14.91
CA GLY A 153 -3.33 -0.80 -15.99
C GLY A 153 -4.79 -0.36 -16.21
N GLN A 154 -5.33 0.55 -15.41
CA GLN A 154 -6.66 1.12 -15.62
C GLN A 154 -6.56 2.58 -16.06
N PRO A 155 -7.28 2.99 -17.13
CA PRO A 155 -7.31 4.39 -17.55
C PRO A 155 -8.16 5.25 -16.62
N ALA A 156 -9.19 4.67 -16.00
CA ALA A 156 -10.08 5.32 -15.06
C ALA A 156 -9.46 5.33 -13.65
N ARG A 157 -9.82 6.35 -12.86
CA ARG A 157 -9.51 6.40 -11.44
C ARG A 157 -10.54 5.57 -10.68
N GLU A 158 -10.06 4.81 -9.71
CA GLU A 158 -10.94 4.09 -8.81
C GLU A 158 -11.28 5.01 -7.64
N TRP A 159 -12.57 5.35 -7.51
CA TRP A 159 -13.07 6.05 -6.33
C TRP A 159 -13.55 5.04 -5.31
N SER A 160 -13.08 5.19 -4.07
CA SER A 160 -13.53 4.39 -2.95
C SER A 160 -13.95 5.23 -1.76
N VAL A 161 -14.84 4.64 -0.96
CA VAL A 161 -15.37 5.21 0.27
C VAL A 161 -14.77 4.45 1.45
N VAL A 162 -14.14 5.16 2.38
CA VAL A 162 -13.58 4.59 3.62
C VAL A 162 -14.24 5.27 4.81
N PHE A 163 -15.02 4.51 5.58
CA PHE A 163 -15.58 5.00 6.85
C PHE A 163 -14.48 5.08 7.91
N ASP A 164 -14.54 6.10 8.76
CA ASP A 164 -13.62 6.17 9.89
C ASP A 164 -14.02 5.28 11.06
N ASP A 165 -15.32 5.05 11.22
CA ASP A 165 -15.88 4.12 12.20
C ASP A 165 -16.65 2.99 11.47
N ASP A 166 -16.45 1.76 11.90
CA ASP A 166 -17.18 0.61 11.39
C ASP A 166 -18.68 0.65 11.78
N ALA A 167 -19.04 1.34 12.87
CA ALA A 167 -20.42 1.55 13.26
C ALA A 167 -21.19 2.36 12.19
N ASP A 168 -20.58 3.43 11.67
CA ASP A 168 -21.17 4.24 10.59
C ASP A 168 -21.35 3.43 9.30
N ARG A 169 -20.48 2.44 9.04
CA ARG A 169 -20.60 1.56 7.87
C ARG A 169 -21.79 0.60 7.97
N ALA A 170 -22.25 0.28 9.17
CA ALA A 170 -23.43 -0.55 9.40
C ALA A 170 -24.73 0.28 9.44
N ASP A 171 -24.63 1.60 9.57
CA ASP A 171 -25.77 2.52 9.60
C ASP A 171 -26.29 2.81 8.18
N PRO A 172 -27.57 2.54 7.88
CA PRO A 172 -28.15 2.80 6.56
C PRO A 172 -28.10 4.28 6.12
N GLU A 173 -28.33 5.23 7.04
CA GLU A 173 -28.34 6.67 6.73
C GLU A 173 -26.93 7.16 6.37
N ALA A 174 -25.93 6.74 7.14
CA ALA A 174 -24.53 7.03 6.86
C ALA A 174 -24.09 6.44 5.50
N ARG A 175 -24.54 5.22 5.17
CA ARG A 175 -24.25 4.59 3.87
C ARG A 175 -24.89 5.32 2.70
N GLU A 176 -26.14 5.75 2.82
CA GLU A 176 -26.81 6.53 1.78
C GLU A 176 -26.11 7.87 1.55
N ALA A 177 -25.76 8.57 2.63
CA ALA A 177 -24.99 9.80 2.55
C ALA A 177 -23.63 9.58 1.85
N ALA A 178 -22.89 8.53 2.23
CA ALA A 178 -21.62 8.20 1.61
C ALA A 178 -21.75 7.86 0.11
N ARG A 179 -22.79 7.11 -0.28
CA ARG A 179 -23.08 6.78 -1.69
C ARG A 179 -23.41 8.02 -2.51
N ALA A 180 -24.24 8.92 -1.98
CA ALA A 180 -24.57 10.17 -2.65
C ALA A 180 -23.32 11.03 -2.87
N ARG A 181 -22.43 11.09 -1.87
CA ARG A 181 -21.14 11.81 -1.99
C ARG A 181 -20.22 11.17 -3.02
N LEU A 182 -20.13 9.84 -3.03
CA LEU A 182 -19.32 9.10 -4.01
C LEU A 182 -19.80 9.38 -5.44
N ALA A 183 -21.12 9.28 -5.68
CA ALA A 183 -21.70 9.55 -6.99
C ALA A 183 -21.40 10.99 -7.45
N ALA A 184 -21.53 11.97 -6.56
CA ALA A 184 -21.21 13.36 -6.88
C ALA A 184 -19.71 13.56 -7.19
N ALA A 185 -18.81 12.87 -6.48
CA ALA A 185 -17.38 12.94 -6.73
C ALA A 185 -16.98 12.33 -8.08
N VAL A 186 -17.61 11.20 -8.45
CA VAL A 186 -17.43 10.56 -9.76
C VAL A 186 -17.96 11.45 -10.88
N GLU A 187 -19.17 12.01 -10.73
CA GLU A 187 -19.75 12.92 -11.74
C GLU A 187 -18.90 14.18 -11.94
N ALA A 188 -18.34 14.75 -10.86
CA ALA A 188 -17.46 15.92 -10.94
C ALA A 188 -16.12 15.62 -11.64
N GLU A 189 -15.71 14.35 -11.72
CA GLU A 189 -14.45 13.97 -12.36
C GLU A 189 -14.61 13.68 -13.86
N ASP A 190 -15.80 13.30 -14.33
CA ASP A 190 -16.02 12.91 -15.73
C ASP A 190 -15.69 14.08 -16.69
N PRO A 191 -14.60 14.01 -17.46
CA PRO A 191 -14.13 15.10 -18.30
C PRO A 191 -14.87 15.17 -19.65
N THR A 192 -15.88 14.34 -19.88
CA THR A 192 -16.65 14.30 -21.15
C THR A 192 -17.86 15.22 -21.20
N ARG A 193 -18.01 16.11 -20.21
CA ARG A 193 -19.01 17.19 -20.22
C ARG A 193 -18.40 18.55 -20.55
#